data_AF-A0AAU6VRU2-F1
#
_entry.id   AF-A0AAU6VRU2-F1
#
_cell.length_a   1.000
_cell.length_b   1.000
_cell.length_c   1.000
_cell.angle_alpha   90.00
_cell.angle_beta   90.00
_cell.angle_gamma   90.00
#
_symmetry.space_group_name_H-M   'P 1'
#
loop_
_entity.id
_entity.type
_entity.pdbx_description
1 polymer ?
#
loop_
_entity_poly.entity_id
_entity_poly.type
_entity_poly.pdbx_seq_one_letter_code
_entity_poly.pdbx_strand_id
1 'polypeptide(L)'
;MQRQQGFTLIELVVVIIILGILAVVAAPKFINLQSDARASALQGMKGAIQGANSLIYSKAALAGVEKQPSTTVDIAGTTATTDDVAIVFGYMAASQAAFQAGMDARFDAGTSPTATGSNDWVIDGTTDGQVTIWQRGAPADVANPAASCKIVYVAPTAVGALPTITLTDNGC
;
A
#
# COMPACT_ATOMS: atom_id res chain seq x y z
N MET A 1 53.35 -32.15 -15.54
CA MET A 1 53.13 -30.70 -15.79
C MET A 1 51.80 -30.55 -16.50
N GLN A 2 50.77 -30.04 -15.82
CA GLN A 2 49.51 -29.69 -16.47
C GLN A 2 49.74 -28.40 -17.27
N ARG A 3 49.45 -28.42 -18.57
CA ARG A 3 49.49 -27.22 -19.41
C ARG A 3 48.34 -26.31 -19.00
N GLN A 4 48.66 -25.15 -18.45
CA GLN A 4 47.68 -24.11 -18.18
C GLN A 4 47.25 -23.52 -19.52
N GLN A 5 46.03 -23.88 -19.96
CA GLN A 5 45.42 -23.28 -21.14
C GLN A 5 45.00 -21.86 -20.76
N GLY A 6 45.71 -20.86 -21.29
CA GLY A 6 45.34 -19.46 -21.13
C GLY A 6 44.10 -19.13 -21.97
N PHE A 7 43.25 -18.24 -21.47
CA PHE A 7 42.16 -17.65 -22.24
C PHE A 7 42.69 -16.95 -23.49
N THR A 8 42.02 -17.13 -24.63
CA THR A 8 42.34 -16.40 -25.86
C THR A 8 41.76 -14.99 -25.83
N LEU A 9 42.41 -14.03 -26.51
CA LEU A 9 41.88 -12.67 -26.62
C LEU A 9 40.50 -12.64 -27.29
N ILE A 10 40.25 -13.54 -28.24
CA ILE A 10 38.97 -13.62 -28.94
C ILE A 10 37.85 -14.10 -28.02
N GLU A 11 38.10 -15.05 -27.11
CA GLU A 11 37.11 -15.48 -26.12
C GLU A 11 36.70 -14.33 -25.21
N LEU A 12 37.67 -13.53 -24.74
CA LEU A 12 37.37 -12.38 -23.89
C LEU A 12 36.56 -11.32 -24.64
N VAL A 13 36.89 -11.03 -25.90
CA VAL A 13 36.15 -10.08 -26.74
C VAL A 13 34.73 -10.55 -27.02
N VAL A 14 34.53 -11.84 -27.33
CA VAL A 14 33.19 -12.38 -27.57
C VAL A 14 32.33 -12.30 -26.30
N VAL A 15 32.90 -12.56 -25.13
CA VAL A 15 32.17 -12.47 -23.86
C VAL A 15 31.68 -11.04 -23.59
N ILE A 16 32.53 -10.02 -23.75
CA ILE A 16 32.10 -8.63 -23.53
C ILE A 16 31.04 -8.16 -24.54
N ILE A 17 31.10 -8.65 -25.78
CA ILE A 17 30.08 -8.38 -26.81
C ILE A 17 28.74 -8.98 -26.41
N ILE A 18 28.73 -10.25 -25.97
CA ILE A 18 27.52 -10.93 -25.52
C ILE A 18 26.93 -10.19 -24.30
N LEU A 19 27.75 -9.84 -23.31
CA LEU A 19 27.32 -9.08 -22.14
C LEU A 19 26.76 -7.70 -22.54
N GLY A 20 27.35 -7.03 -23.52
CA GLY A 20 26.87 -5.75 -24.05
C GLY A 20 25.47 -5.85 -24.66
N ILE A 21 25.21 -6.88 -25.47
CA ILE A 21 23.88 -7.11 -26.08
C ILE A 21 22.84 -7.42 -25.00
N LEU A 22 23.18 -8.28 -24.03
CA LEU A 22 22.28 -8.63 -22.93
C LEU A 22 21.94 -7.41 -22.06
N ALA A 23 22.92 -6.54 -21.80
CA ALA A 23 22.72 -5.33 -21.00
C ALA A 23 21.72 -4.36 -21.66
N VAL A 24 21.83 -4.13 -22.97
CA VAL A 24 20.93 -3.20 -23.70
C VAL A 24 19.49 -3.71 -23.72
N VAL A 25 19.27 -5.02 -23.85
CA VAL A 25 17.92 -5.61 -23.85
C VAL A 25 17.31 -5.65 -22.44
N ALA A 26 18.13 -5.89 -21.41
CA ALA A 26 17.66 -6.01 -20.04
C ALA A 26 17.42 -4.65 -19.36
N ALA A 27 18.22 -3.63 -19.65
CA ALA A 27 18.17 -2.35 -18.95
C ALA A 27 16.78 -1.66 -18.96
N PRO A 28 16.01 -1.60 -20.08
CA PRO A 28 14.69 -1.00 -20.07
C PRO A 28 13.68 -1.70 -19.15
N LYS A 29 13.78 -3.03 -19.01
CA LYS A 29 12.92 -3.80 -18.10
C LYS A 29 13.25 -3.54 -16.64
N PHE A 30 14.54 -3.42 -16.30
CA PHE A 30 14.97 -3.13 -14.93
C PHE A 30 14.55 -1.73 -14.46
N ILE A 31 14.48 -0.74 -15.36
CA ILE A 31 14.08 0.64 -15.03
C ILE A 31 12.59 0.70 -14.60
N ASN A 32 11.71 -0.04 -15.27
CA ASN A 32 10.26 0.01 -14.98
C ASN A 32 9.80 -0.95 -13.87
N LEU A 33 10.63 -1.94 -13.48
CA LEU A 33 10.23 -2.97 -12.53
C LEU A 33 9.84 -2.42 -11.14
N GLN A 34 10.49 -1.36 -10.68
CA GLN A 34 10.16 -0.75 -9.38
C GLN A 34 8.81 -0.04 -9.41
N SER A 35 8.49 0.62 -10.52
CA SER A 35 7.21 1.27 -10.77
C SER A 35 6.08 0.25 -10.76
N ASP A 36 6.22 -0.80 -11.56
CA ASP A 36 5.24 -1.87 -11.68
C ASP A 36 5.01 -2.58 -10.34
N ALA A 37 6.08 -2.79 -9.57
CA ALA A 37 6.00 -3.40 -8.23
C ALA A 37 5.22 -2.52 -7.25
N ARG A 38 5.45 -1.20 -7.25
CA ARG A 38 4.75 -0.22 -6.40
C ARG A 38 3.27 -0.12 -6.76
N ALA A 39 2.97 -0.02 -8.06
CA ALA A 39 1.59 0.00 -8.55
C ALA A 39 0.84 -1.28 -8.15
N SER A 40 1.47 -2.45 -8.30
CA SER A 40 0.90 -3.73 -7.90
C SER A 40 0.67 -3.82 -6.39
N ALA A 41 1.61 -3.32 -5.57
CA ALA A 41 1.45 -3.27 -4.11
C ALA A 41 0.27 -2.39 -3.69
N LEU A 42 0.10 -1.21 -4.32
CA LEU A 42 -1.04 -0.33 -4.07
C LEU A 42 -2.37 -0.96 -4.47
N GLN A 43 -2.42 -1.65 -5.62
CA GLN A 43 -3.62 -2.39 -6.03
C GLN A 43 -3.96 -3.50 -5.02
N GLY A 44 -2.94 -4.23 -4.53
CA GLY A 44 -3.11 -5.22 -3.46
C GLY A 44 -3.65 -4.61 -2.17
N MET A 45 -3.09 -3.48 -1.73
CA MET A 45 -3.55 -2.75 -0.54
C MET A 45 -5.00 -2.26 -0.72
N LYS A 46 -5.36 -1.69 -1.88
CA LYS A 46 -6.75 -1.32 -2.19
C LYS A 46 -7.71 -2.50 -2.07
N GLY A 47 -7.34 -3.66 -2.63
CA GLY A 47 -8.12 -4.89 -2.52
C GLY A 47 -8.27 -5.36 -1.07
N ALA A 48 -7.21 -5.27 -0.28
CA ALA A 48 -7.24 -5.59 1.15
C ALA A 48 -8.20 -4.67 1.93
N ILE A 49 -8.19 -3.36 1.67
CA ILE A 49 -9.09 -2.39 2.30
C ILE A 49 -10.55 -2.68 1.91
N GLN A 50 -10.83 -3.03 0.66
CA GLN A 50 -12.17 -3.42 0.20
C GLN A 50 -12.65 -4.71 0.89
N GLY A 51 -11.78 -5.72 0.95
CA GLY A 51 -12.06 -6.97 1.65
C GLY A 51 -12.37 -6.75 3.13
N ALA A 52 -11.51 -6.02 3.82
CA ALA A 52 -11.69 -5.68 5.23
C ALA A 52 -13.02 -4.95 5.49
N ASN A 53 -13.34 -3.93 4.68
CA ASN A 53 -14.59 -3.20 4.81
C ASN A 53 -15.83 -4.09 4.64
N SER A 54 -15.81 -5.08 3.74
CA SER A 54 -16.95 -5.99 3.57
C SER A 54 -17.18 -6.91 4.78
N LEU A 55 -16.09 -7.39 5.39
CA LEU A 55 -16.13 -8.18 6.62
C LEU A 55 -16.60 -7.33 7.81
N ILE A 56 -16.08 -6.11 7.92
CA ILE A 56 -16.41 -5.16 8.97
C ILE A 56 -17.87 -4.76 8.92
N TYR A 57 -18.36 -4.45 7.73
CA TYR A 57 -19.77 -4.14 7.53
C TYR A 57 -20.67 -5.32 7.93
N SER A 58 -20.27 -6.54 7.59
CA SER A 58 -21.01 -7.75 7.99
C SER A 58 -21.06 -7.89 9.52
N LYS A 59 -19.95 -7.62 10.21
CA LYS A 59 -19.89 -7.63 11.68
C LYS A 59 -20.74 -6.51 12.30
N ALA A 60 -20.66 -5.31 11.74
CA ALA A 60 -21.44 -4.16 12.20
C ALA A 60 -22.94 -4.40 12.05
N ALA A 61 -23.37 -5.02 10.95
CA ALA A 61 -24.76 -5.37 10.70
C ALA A 61 -25.27 -6.46 11.66
N LEU A 62 -24.43 -7.47 11.97
CA LEU A 62 -24.77 -8.48 12.97
C LEU A 62 -24.90 -7.89 14.38
N ALA A 63 -24.10 -6.87 14.69
CA ALA A 63 -24.18 -6.13 15.95
C ALA A 63 -25.29 -5.05 15.96
N GLY A 64 -25.94 -4.78 14.82
CA GLY A 64 -27.01 -3.77 14.70
C GLY A 64 -26.51 -2.33 14.80
N VAL A 65 -25.24 -2.10 14.50
CA VAL A 65 -24.57 -0.79 14.61
C VAL A 65 -24.13 -0.22 13.26
N GLU A 66 -24.51 -0.85 12.15
CA GLU A 66 -24.12 -0.49 10.79
C GLU A 66 -24.63 0.89 10.34
N LYS A 67 -25.60 1.46 11.05
CA LYS A 67 -26.16 2.79 10.76
C LYS A 67 -25.63 3.87 11.71
N GLN A 68 -24.80 3.51 12.68
CA GLN A 68 -24.28 4.47 13.64
C GLN A 68 -23.25 5.38 12.98
N PRO A 69 -23.30 6.70 13.24
CA PRO A 69 -22.37 7.65 12.64
C PRO A 69 -20.93 7.45 13.11
N SER A 70 -20.73 6.96 14.32
CA SER A 70 -19.41 6.59 14.85
C SER A 70 -19.59 5.62 16.01
N THR A 71 -18.92 4.48 15.96
CA THR A 71 -18.91 3.47 17.03
C THR A 71 -17.71 2.54 16.83
N THR A 72 -17.55 1.54 17.69
CA THR A 72 -16.63 0.42 17.46
C THR A 72 -17.37 -0.88 17.19
N VAL A 73 -16.69 -1.85 16.57
CA VAL A 73 -17.16 -3.22 16.40
C VAL A 73 -16.02 -4.21 16.68
N ASP A 74 -16.32 -5.26 17.44
CA ASP A 74 -15.41 -6.38 17.66
C ASP A 74 -15.40 -7.31 16.43
N ILE A 75 -14.22 -7.49 15.84
CA ILE A 75 -14.00 -8.42 14.74
C ILE A 75 -13.32 -9.70 15.22
N ALA A 76 -12.46 -9.59 16.23
CA ALA A 76 -11.63 -10.67 16.77
C ALA A 76 -12.46 -11.70 17.56
N GLY A 77 -13.69 -11.36 17.95
CA GLY A 77 -14.54 -12.22 18.75
C GLY A 77 -13.99 -12.39 20.17
N THR A 78 -13.22 -11.41 20.63
CA THR A 78 -12.63 -11.40 21.96
C THR A 78 -13.32 -10.36 22.81
N THR A 79 -13.40 -10.59 24.11
CA THR A 79 -13.93 -9.58 25.04
C THR A 79 -12.95 -8.42 25.28
N ALA A 80 -11.80 -8.40 24.62
CA ALA A 80 -10.80 -7.35 24.73
C ALA A 80 -11.14 -6.21 23.77
N THR A 81 -11.46 -5.03 24.32
CA THR A 81 -11.78 -3.82 23.56
C THR A 81 -10.56 -3.22 22.84
N THR A 82 -9.38 -3.82 22.96
CA THR A 82 -8.14 -3.34 22.32
C THR A 82 -8.08 -3.66 20.83
N ASP A 83 -8.88 -4.63 20.37
CA ASP A 83 -8.93 -5.08 18.98
C ASP A 83 -10.19 -4.58 18.24
N ASP A 84 -10.99 -3.77 18.93
CA ASP A 84 -12.19 -3.16 18.40
C ASP A 84 -11.86 -2.18 17.28
N VAL A 85 -12.56 -2.32 16.16
CA VAL A 85 -12.37 -1.44 15.01
C VAL A 85 -13.33 -0.27 15.11
N ALA A 86 -12.79 0.94 15.09
CA ALA A 86 -13.61 2.14 14.94
C ALA A 86 -14.25 2.15 13.54
N ILE A 87 -15.56 2.34 13.51
CA ILE A 87 -16.37 2.31 12.30
C ILE A 87 -17.26 3.56 12.19
N VAL A 88 -17.57 3.93 10.95
CA VAL A 88 -18.46 5.02 10.55
C VAL A 88 -19.45 4.43 9.55
N PHE A 89 -20.75 4.46 9.89
CA PHE A 89 -21.83 3.86 9.10
C PHE A 89 -21.52 2.42 8.62
N GLY A 90 -20.97 1.60 9.53
CA GLY A 90 -20.66 0.19 9.29
C GLY A 90 -19.35 -0.09 8.56
N TYR A 91 -18.62 0.93 8.11
CA TYR A 91 -17.31 0.78 7.44
C TYR A 91 -16.19 1.29 8.33
N MET A 92 -14.93 0.93 8.02
CA MET A 92 -13.78 1.42 8.80
C MET A 92 -13.80 2.94 8.91
N ALA A 93 -13.52 3.48 10.09
CA ALA A 93 -13.22 4.89 10.23
C ALA A 93 -11.93 5.20 9.47
N ALA A 94 -11.84 6.38 8.87
CA ALA A 94 -10.63 6.85 8.22
C ALA A 94 -9.57 7.22 9.29
N SER A 95 -8.93 6.24 9.92
CA SER A 95 -7.90 6.47 10.94
C SER A 95 -6.88 5.33 10.97
N GLN A 96 -5.64 5.63 11.34
CA GLN A 96 -4.58 4.61 11.48
C GLN A 96 -4.99 3.46 12.41
N ALA A 97 -5.60 3.78 13.56
CA ALA A 97 -6.02 2.77 14.53
C ALA A 97 -7.07 1.81 13.94
N ALA A 98 -8.08 2.33 13.24
CA ALA A 98 -9.11 1.50 12.60
C ALA A 98 -8.52 0.57 11.53
N PHE A 99 -7.58 1.07 10.74
CA PHE A 99 -6.91 0.27 9.72
C PHE A 99 -6.01 -0.82 10.33
N GLN A 100 -5.28 -0.51 11.41
CA GLN A 100 -4.42 -1.49 12.09
C GLN A 100 -5.21 -2.56 12.86
N ALA A 101 -6.41 -2.23 13.35
CA ALA A 101 -7.28 -3.18 14.01
C ALA A 101 -8.12 -4.00 13.01
N GLY A 102 -8.54 -3.39 11.89
CA GLY A 102 -9.37 -4.04 10.87
C GLY A 102 -8.61 -4.82 9.80
N MET A 103 -7.29 -4.65 9.73
CA MET A 103 -6.43 -5.29 8.75
C MET A 103 -5.14 -5.75 9.42
N ASP A 104 -4.57 -6.88 8.96
CA ASP A 104 -3.22 -7.30 9.33
C ASP A 104 -2.17 -6.50 8.55
N ALA A 105 -2.16 -5.19 8.78
CA ALA A 105 -1.25 -4.24 8.15
C ALA A 105 -0.69 -3.27 9.21
N ARG A 106 0.62 -3.06 9.17
CA ARG A 106 1.30 -2.10 10.05
C ARG A 106 1.63 -0.83 9.28
N PHE A 107 1.38 0.30 9.92
CA PHE A 107 1.57 1.62 9.33
C PHE A 107 2.37 2.50 10.28
N ASP A 108 3.26 3.32 9.74
CA ASP A 108 3.81 4.47 10.46
C ASP A 108 2.97 5.71 10.17
N ALA A 109 2.81 6.56 11.17
CA ALA A 109 2.14 7.84 11.00
C ALA A 109 3.05 8.82 10.25
N GLY A 110 2.54 9.48 9.21
CA GLY A 110 3.31 10.46 8.46
C GLY A 110 2.53 11.12 7.34
N THR A 111 2.92 12.33 6.96
CA THR A 111 2.26 13.13 5.91
C THR A 111 2.91 12.98 4.53
N SER A 112 3.83 12.01 4.36
CA SER A 112 4.60 11.77 3.14
C SER A 112 5.16 10.35 3.14
N PRO A 113 5.39 9.71 1.97
CA PRO A 113 6.05 8.40 1.87
C PRO A 113 7.49 8.39 2.41
N THR A 114 8.08 9.55 2.68
CA THR A 114 9.45 9.71 3.23
C THR A 114 9.47 9.91 4.74
N ALA A 115 8.32 9.85 5.41
CA ALA A 115 8.23 9.96 6.87
C ALA A 115 9.16 8.94 7.57
N THR A 116 9.73 9.29 8.72
CA THR A 116 10.62 8.38 9.47
C THR A 116 9.83 7.21 10.06
N GLY A 117 10.39 6.01 10.01
CA GLY A 117 9.76 4.80 10.53
C GLY A 117 10.37 3.52 9.95
N SER A 118 9.82 2.37 10.32
CA SER A 118 10.31 1.04 9.95
C SER A 118 9.29 0.19 9.19
N ASN A 119 8.01 0.58 9.17
CA ASN A 119 6.95 -0.15 8.49
C ASN A 119 6.90 0.22 7.00
N ASP A 120 6.51 -0.72 6.15
CA ASP A 120 6.46 -0.51 4.69
C ASP A 120 5.42 0.52 4.25
N TRP A 121 4.40 0.77 5.08
CA TRP A 121 3.31 1.67 4.76
C TRP A 121 3.32 2.89 5.68
N VAL A 122 3.04 4.05 5.09
CA VAL A 122 2.85 5.30 5.80
C VAL A 122 1.39 5.73 5.61
N ILE A 123 0.76 6.16 6.70
CA ILE A 123 -0.60 6.70 6.70
C ILE A 123 -0.62 8.07 7.36
N ASP A 124 -1.35 9.01 6.78
CA ASP A 124 -1.54 10.33 7.40
C ASP A 124 -2.57 10.31 8.54
N GLY A 125 -2.71 11.47 9.18
CA GLY A 125 -3.79 11.70 10.13
C GLY A 125 -5.11 11.95 9.41
N THR A 126 -6.22 11.62 10.08
CA THR A 126 -7.57 11.87 9.57
C THR A 126 -7.81 13.36 9.31
N THR A 127 -8.20 13.70 8.09
CA THR A 127 -8.67 15.04 7.72
C THR A 127 -10.02 14.91 7.03
N ASP A 128 -11.08 15.53 7.56
CA ASP A 128 -12.44 15.48 6.99
C ASP A 128 -12.96 14.07 6.66
N GLY A 129 -12.65 13.08 7.52
CA GLY A 129 -13.04 11.68 7.30
C GLY A 129 -12.28 10.97 6.18
N GLN A 130 -11.11 11.50 5.81
CA GLN A 130 -10.21 10.94 4.82
C GLN A 130 -8.84 10.60 5.43
N VAL A 131 -8.22 9.53 4.92
CA VAL A 131 -6.81 9.21 5.13
C VAL A 131 -6.14 8.88 3.80
N THR A 132 -4.86 9.22 3.71
CA THR A 132 -3.98 8.91 2.60
C THR A 132 -2.93 7.92 3.04
N ILE A 133 -2.69 6.92 2.19
CA ILE A 133 -1.76 5.82 2.44
C ILE A 133 -0.75 5.78 1.29
N TRP A 134 0.53 5.60 1.64
CA TRP A 134 1.63 5.44 0.70
C TRP A 134 2.49 4.23 1.07
N GLN A 135 3.14 3.66 0.07
CA GLN A 135 4.30 2.81 0.32
C GLN A 135 5.51 3.70 0.66
N ARG A 136 6.30 3.29 1.65
CA ARG A 136 7.51 4.00 2.07
C ARG A 136 8.48 4.16 0.89
N GLY A 137 9.01 5.37 0.76
CA GLY A 137 9.94 5.73 -0.32
C GLY A 137 9.29 5.80 -1.70
N ALA A 138 7.96 5.73 -1.81
CA ALA A 138 7.24 6.12 -3.03
C ALA A 138 7.70 7.53 -3.48
N PRO A 139 7.76 7.82 -4.79
CA PRO A 139 8.27 9.08 -5.27
C PRO A 139 7.36 10.21 -4.78
N ALA A 140 7.82 10.95 -3.77
CA ALA A 140 7.23 12.21 -3.39
C ALA A 140 7.90 13.28 -4.25
N ASP A 141 7.18 13.80 -5.24
CA ASP A 141 7.69 14.91 -6.04
C ASP A 141 7.90 16.16 -5.13
N VAL A 142 8.99 16.89 -5.36
CA VAL A 142 9.32 18.17 -4.71
C VAL A 142 8.65 19.38 -5.37
N ALA A 143 8.10 19.22 -6.59
CA ALA A 143 7.40 20.27 -7.35
C ALA A 143 5.88 20.05 -7.42
N ASN A 144 5.40 18.80 -7.45
CA ASN A 144 3.98 18.42 -7.34
C ASN A 144 3.79 17.24 -6.36
N PRO A 145 3.88 17.48 -5.04
CA PRO A 145 3.91 16.45 -3.99
C PRO A 145 2.62 15.61 -3.83
N ALA A 146 1.63 15.75 -4.72
CA ALA A 146 0.29 15.17 -4.60
C ALA A 146 -0.10 14.12 -5.65
N ALA A 147 0.71 13.78 -6.69
CA ALA A 147 0.15 13.14 -7.90
C ALA A 147 0.43 11.63 -8.12
N SER A 148 1.29 10.97 -7.34
CA SER A 148 1.83 9.66 -7.75
C SER A 148 1.92 8.68 -6.58
N CYS A 149 1.41 7.45 -6.74
CA CYS A 149 1.53 6.31 -5.81
C CYS A 149 0.88 6.44 -4.44
N LYS A 150 -0.43 6.67 -4.40
CA LYS A 150 -1.18 6.75 -3.14
C LYS A 150 -2.54 6.11 -3.21
N ILE A 151 -3.05 5.76 -2.04
CA ILE A 151 -4.45 5.39 -1.83
C ILE A 151 -5.07 6.46 -0.95
N VAL A 152 -6.20 6.98 -1.39
CA VAL A 152 -7.02 7.90 -0.60
C VAL A 152 -8.29 7.16 -0.22
N TYR A 153 -8.49 6.99 1.07
CA TYR A 153 -9.69 6.40 1.65
C TYR A 153 -10.56 7.50 2.24
N VAL A 154 -11.84 7.51 1.87
CA VAL A 154 -12.85 8.41 2.44
C VAL A 154 -13.94 7.58 3.09
N ALA A 155 -14.12 7.77 4.40
CA ALA A 155 -15.19 7.14 5.16
C ALA A 155 -16.57 7.63 4.65
N PRO A 156 -17.63 6.82 4.75
CA PRO A 156 -18.97 7.24 4.37
C PRO A 156 -19.45 8.41 5.22
N THR A 157 -20.23 9.31 4.62
CA THR A 157 -20.77 10.50 5.29
C THR A 157 -22.24 10.37 5.67
N ALA A 158 -22.91 9.29 5.27
CA ALA A 158 -24.31 9.02 5.56
C ALA A 158 -24.61 7.52 5.61
N VAL A 159 -25.75 7.18 6.23
CA VAL A 159 -26.26 5.80 6.28
C VAL A 159 -26.48 5.28 4.85
N GLY A 160 -25.93 4.11 4.55
CA GLY A 160 -26.05 3.47 3.24
C GLY A 160 -25.10 4.01 2.16
N ALA A 161 -24.30 5.03 2.47
CA ALA A 161 -23.20 5.44 1.59
C ALA A 161 -22.04 4.44 1.68
N LEU A 162 -21.35 4.23 0.56
CA LEU A 162 -20.15 3.40 0.50
C LEU A 162 -18.90 4.26 0.74
N PRO A 163 -17.85 3.71 1.39
CA PRO A 163 -16.56 4.37 1.43
C PRO A 163 -15.97 4.49 0.03
N THR A 164 -15.25 5.58 -0.23
CA THR A 164 -14.57 5.81 -1.51
C THR A 164 -13.09 5.47 -1.37
N ILE A 165 -12.57 4.64 -2.27
CA ILE A 165 -11.15 4.23 -2.29
C ILE A 165 -10.55 4.59 -3.64
N THR A 166 -9.84 5.70 -3.67
CA THR A 166 -9.19 6.23 -4.87
C THR A 166 -7.73 5.81 -4.88
N LEU A 167 -7.31 5.13 -5.94
CA LEU A 167 -5.91 4.77 -6.16
C LEU A 167 -5.34 5.70 -7.23
N THR A 168 -4.14 6.20 -6.99
CA THR A 168 -3.39 7.00 -7.95
C THR A 168 -2.02 6.36 -8.12
N ASP A 169 -1.73 5.81 -9.31
CA ASP A 169 -0.52 5.06 -9.65
C ASP A 169 0.35 5.72 -10.73
N ASN A 170 -0.08 6.87 -11.27
CA ASN A 170 0.68 7.63 -12.25
C ASN A 170 2.05 8.01 -11.67
N GLY A 171 3.16 7.49 -12.19
CA GLY A 171 4.51 7.89 -11.73
C GLY A 171 5.00 7.18 -10.48
N CYS A 172 4.51 5.96 -10.23
CA CYS A 172 5.33 4.96 -9.57
C CYS A 172 6.54 4.63 -10.45
#